data_AF-H8I8L1-F1
#
_entry.id   AF-H8I8L1-F1
#
_cell.length_a   1.000
_cell.length_b   1.000
_cell.length_c   1.000
_cell.angle_alpha   90.00
_cell.angle_beta   90.00
_cell.angle_gamma   90.00
#
_symmetry.space_group_name_H-M   'P 1'
#
loop_
_entity.id
_entity.type
_entity.pdbx_description
1 polymer ?
#
loop_
_entity_poly.entity_id
_entity_poly.type
_entity_poly.pdbx_seq_one_letter_code
_entity_poly.pdbx_strand_id
1 'polypeptide(L)'
;MREHLEVVEAVEKRVCGLDETSRIIIRRIFRRRWVYRGILFSVYPGKVSVVEIAGSIGASRTSVLGALRGVSTGYREEESLEHFGLVMHEKQVVNGRPVTVYSLTRQGFEEKDSTCEGLYGSMPNTLKTIEC
;
A
#
# COMPACT_ATOMS: atom_id res chain seq x y z
N MET A 1 39.07 4.05 -4.18
CA MET A 1 38.00 3.80 -3.20
C MET A 1 37.16 5.06 -2.98
N ARG A 2 36.50 5.60 -4.02
CA ARG A 2 35.57 6.74 -3.90
C ARG A 2 34.22 6.50 -4.58
N GLU A 3 34.13 5.52 -5.48
CA GLU A 3 32.92 5.27 -6.27
C GLU A 3 31.84 4.46 -5.53
N HIS A 4 32.19 3.76 -4.44
CA HIS A 4 31.22 2.99 -3.67
C HIS A 4 30.38 3.82 -2.69
N LEU A 5 30.75 5.08 -2.40
CA LEU A 5 30.05 5.89 -1.41
C LEU A 5 28.85 6.66 -2.00
N GLU A 6 28.90 7.04 -3.28
CA GLU A 6 27.79 7.75 -3.96
C GLU A 6 26.58 6.85 -4.23
N VAL A 7 26.80 5.53 -4.42
CA VAL A 7 25.69 4.59 -4.67
C VAL A 7 24.87 4.34 -3.40
N VAL A 8 25.50 4.40 -2.22
CA VAL A 8 24.81 4.20 -0.93
C VAL A 8 23.96 5.42 -0.59
N GLU A 9 24.48 6.64 -0.80
CA GLU A 9 23.67 7.87 -0.61
C GLU A 9 22.52 7.99 -1.62
N ALA A 10 22.66 7.47 -2.85
CA ALA A 10 21.57 7.44 -3.83
C ALA A 10 20.47 6.41 -3.48
N VAL A 11 20.81 5.38 -2.71
CA VAL A 11 19.83 4.41 -2.18
C VAL A 11 19.16 4.95 -0.91
N GLU A 12 19.88 5.67 -0.04
CA GLU A 12 19.31 6.31 1.16
C GLU A 12 18.47 7.57 0.86
N LYS A 13 18.78 8.33 -0.21
CA LYS A 13 17.96 9.50 -0.63
C LYS A 13 16.58 9.16 -1.18
N ARG A 14 16.23 7.87 -1.32
CA ARG A 14 14.85 7.43 -1.57
C ARG A 14 13.96 7.39 -0.32
N VAL A 15 14.50 7.80 0.84
CA VAL A 15 13.74 7.94 2.09
C VAL A 15 13.67 9.42 2.49
N CYS A 16 13.10 10.24 1.63
CA CYS A 16 12.58 11.56 2.01
C CYS A 16 11.11 11.57 1.57
N GLY A 17 10.21 11.97 2.46
CA GLY A 17 8.78 11.67 2.40
C GLY A 17 8.08 12.03 1.08
N LEU A 18 6.87 11.48 0.90
CA LEU A 18 6.03 11.73 -0.27
C LEU A 18 5.98 13.22 -0.59
N ASP A 19 6.38 13.58 -1.81
CA ASP A 19 6.27 14.93 -2.32
C ASP A 19 4.80 15.34 -2.41
N GLU A 20 4.52 16.64 -2.37
CA GLU A 20 3.14 17.15 -2.37
C GLU A 20 2.36 16.73 -3.63
N THR A 21 3.04 16.55 -4.77
CA THR A 21 2.40 16.09 -6.00
C THR A 21 1.93 14.64 -5.86
N SER A 22 2.80 13.76 -5.34
CA SER A 22 2.43 12.38 -5.02
C SER A 22 1.29 12.31 -4.01
N ARG A 23 1.29 13.15 -2.97
CA ARG A 23 0.18 13.21 -1.99
C ARG A 23 -1.14 13.63 -2.64
N ILE A 24 -1.13 14.60 -3.55
CA ILE A 24 -2.32 15.01 -4.31
C ILE A 24 -2.85 13.85 -5.16
N ILE A 25 -1.97 13.13 -5.85
CA ILE A 25 -2.31 11.98 -6.68
C ILE A 25 -2.89 10.85 -5.82
N ILE A 26 -2.21 10.47 -4.74
CA ILE A 26 -2.65 9.47 -3.77
C ILE A 26 -4.05 9.81 -3.24
N ARG A 27 -4.25 11.04 -2.73
CA ARG A 27 -5.56 11.50 -2.23
C ARG A 27 -6.64 11.47 -3.30
N ARG A 28 -6.31 11.76 -4.56
CA ARG A 28 -7.25 11.68 -5.69
C ARG A 28 -7.63 10.22 -5.99
N ILE A 29 -6.66 9.31 -6.03
CA ILE A 29 -6.88 7.88 -6.23
C ILE A 29 -7.72 7.32 -5.09
N PHE A 30 -7.33 7.59 -3.85
CA PHE A 30 -7.98 7.09 -2.64
C PHE A 30 -9.41 7.58 -2.49
N ARG A 31 -9.74 8.79 -2.97
CA ARG A 31 -11.12 9.29 -3.02
C ARG A 31 -11.97 8.55 -4.05
N ARG A 32 -11.39 8.15 -5.18
CA ARG A 32 -12.11 7.47 -6.27
C ARG A 32 -12.20 5.95 -6.10
N ARG A 33 -11.22 5.36 -5.41
CA ARG A 33 -11.05 3.91 -5.28
C ARG A 33 -10.81 3.52 -3.83
N TRP A 34 -11.89 3.13 -3.16
CA TRP A 34 -11.88 2.70 -1.77
C TRP A 34 -10.93 1.51 -1.50
N VAL A 35 -10.66 0.68 -2.51
CA VAL A 35 -9.76 -0.50 -2.43
C VAL A 35 -8.38 -0.13 -1.90
N TYR A 36 -7.80 0.98 -2.34
CA TYR A 36 -6.48 1.42 -1.89
C TYR A 36 -6.42 1.66 -0.39
N ARG A 37 -7.45 2.31 0.15
CA ARG A 37 -7.55 2.53 1.60
C ARG A 37 -7.80 1.25 2.35
N GLY A 38 -8.74 0.44 1.85
CA GLY A 38 -9.03 -0.86 2.44
C GLY A 38 -7.76 -1.69 2.61
N ILE A 39 -6.87 -1.67 1.60
CA ILE A 39 -5.57 -2.33 1.69
C ILE A 39 -4.74 -1.77 2.84
N LEU A 40 -4.53 -0.44 2.92
CA LEU A 40 -3.72 0.17 3.99
C LEU A 40 -4.21 -0.18 5.40
N PHE A 41 -5.53 -0.22 5.58
CA PHE A 41 -6.14 -0.63 6.85
C PHE A 41 -5.99 -2.13 7.12
N SER A 42 -6.12 -2.96 6.09
CA SER A 42 -6.04 -4.42 6.20
C SER A 42 -4.62 -4.95 6.41
N VAL A 43 -3.59 -4.26 5.89
CA VAL A 43 -2.19 -4.63 6.12
C VAL A 43 -1.67 -4.23 7.50
N TYR A 44 -2.33 -3.33 8.22
CA TYR A 44 -1.91 -2.94 9.57
C TYR A 44 -2.52 -3.85 10.66
N PRO A 45 -1.78 -4.24 11.73
CA PRO A 45 -0.37 -3.96 12.05
C PRO A 45 0.62 -5.04 11.55
N GLY A 46 0.29 -5.81 10.51
CA GLY A 46 0.97 -7.07 10.22
C GLY A 46 1.51 -7.23 8.80
N LYS A 47 1.79 -8.49 8.47
CA LYS A 47 2.11 -8.95 7.13
C LYS A 47 0.98 -9.85 6.67
N VAL A 48 0.32 -9.50 5.58
CA VAL A 48 -0.87 -10.21 5.10
C VAL A 48 -0.74 -10.52 3.62
N SER A 49 -1.26 -11.68 3.21
CA SER A 49 -1.31 -12.09 1.82
C SER A 49 -2.43 -11.36 1.06
N VAL A 50 -2.33 -11.35 -0.27
CA VAL A 50 -3.40 -10.83 -1.15
C VAL A 50 -4.74 -11.49 -0.88
N VAL A 51 -4.75 -12.77 -0.51
CA VAL A 51 -5.97 -13.52 -0.25
C VAL A 51 -6.66 -13.00 1.01
N GLU A 52 -5.88 -12.78 2.07
CA GLU A 52 -6.38 -12.24 3.34
C GLU A 52 -6.88 -10.81 3.17
N ILE A 53 -6.11 -9.95 2.47
CA ILE A 53 -6.52 -8.58 2.16
C ILE A 53 -7.84 -8.57 1.39
N ALA A 54 -7.94 -9.36 0.31
CA ALA A 54 -9.13 -9.46 -0.51
C ALA A 54 -10.37 -9.88 0.32
N GLY A 55 -10.19 -10.87 1.20
CA GLY A 55 -11.24 -11.33 2.11
C GLY A 55 -11.65 -10.27 3.14
N SER A 56 -10.68 -9.59 3.74
CA SER A 56 -10.90 -8.54 4.74
C SER A 56 -11.69 -7.35 4.16
N ILE A 57 -11.32 -6.90 2.96
CA ILE A 57 -11.91 -5.69 2.37
C ILE A 57 -13.12 -5.99 1.47
N GLY A 58 -13.38 -7.26 1.15
CA GLY A 58 -14.46 -7.68 0.24
C GLY A 58 -14.19 -7.30 -1.22
N ALA A 59 -12.93 -7.33 -1.66
CA ALA A 59 -12.54 -7.02 -3.05
C ALA A 59 -12.00 -8.26 -3.78
N SER A 60 -11.92 -8.19 -5.11
CA SER A 60 -11.28 -9.26 -5.88
C SER A 60 -9.76 -9.27 -5.68
N ARG A 61 -9.15 -10.46 -5.69
CA ARG A 61 -7.68 -10.62 -5.62
C ARG A 61 -6.97 -9.85 -6.74
N THR A 62 -7.56 -9.81 -7.92
CA THR A 62 -7.05 -9.07 -9.08
C THR A 62 -7.05 -7.57 -8.85
N SER A 63 -8.12 -7.02 -8.24
CA SER A 63 -8.19 -5.61 -7.84
C SER A 63 -7.16 -5.26 -6.76
N VAL A 64 -6.97 -6.16 -5.79
CA VAL A 64 -5.96 -5.99 -4.74
C VAL A 64 -4.55 -5.99 -5.32
N LEU A 65 -4.22 -6.96 -6.18
CA LEU A 65 -2.93 -7.00 -6.89
C LEU A 65 -2.74 -5.78 -7.79
N GLY A 66 -3.80 -5.34 -8.48
CA GLY A 66 -3.80 -4.12 -9.26
C GLY A 66 -3.47 -2.89 -8.42
N ALA A 67 -4.11 -2.72 -7.27
CA ALA A 67 -3.82 -1.59 -6.38
C ALA A 67 -2.43 -1.66 -5.74
N LEU A 68 -1.95 -2.87 -5.40
CA LEU A 68 -0.63 -3.08 -4.81
C LEU A 68 0.50 -2.83 -5.82
N ARG A 69 0.38 -3.35 -7.05
CA ARG A 69 1.49 -3.44 -8.03
C ARG A 69 1.21 -2.85 -9.40
N GLY A 70 -0.02 -2.44 -9.70
CA GLY A 70 -0.41 -1.91 -11.01
C GLY A 70 -0.50 -2.96 -12.13
N VAL A 71 -0.66 -4.25 -11.79
CA VAL A 71 -0.59 -5.36 -12.76
C VAL A 71 -1.94 -5.75 -13.40
N SER A 72 -3.01 -4.98 -13.17
CA SER A 72 -4.37 -5.33 -13.58
C SER A 72 -5.02 -4.24 -14.43
N THR A 73 -5.93 -4.65 -15.33
CA THR A 73 -6.71 -3.73 -16.16
C THR A 73 -7.36 -2.62 -15.32
N GLY A 74 -7.00 -1.38 -15.64
CA GLY A 74 -7.50 -0.19 -14.94
C GLY A 74 -6.66 0.24 -13.74
N TYR A 75 -5.66 -0.52 -13.31
CA TYR A 75 -4.66 -0.09 -12.33
C TYR A 75 -3.34 0.15 -13.05
N ARG A 76 -2.68 1.26 -12.75
CA ARG A 76 -1.40 1.62 -13.35
C ARG A 76 -0.28 1.42 -12.35
N GLU A 77 0.90 1.05 -12.83
CA GLU A 77 2.07 0.82 -11.97
C GLU A 77 2.47 2.09 -11.22
N GLU A 78 2.47 3.23 -11.91
CA GLU A 78 2.74 4.55 -11.34
C GLU A 78 1.68 5.03 -10.33
N GLU A 79 0.53 4.36 -10.28
CA GLU A 79 -0.56 4.62 -9.32
C GLU A 79 -0.63 3.55 -8.22
N SER A 80 0.34 2.64 -8.15
CA SER A 80 0.31 1.51 -7.22
C SER A 80 0.88 1.86 -5.83
N LEU A 81 0.42 1.15 -4.81
CA LEU A 81 0.88 1.36 -3.43
C LEU A 81 2.37 1.04 -3.25
N GLU A 82 2.91 0.06 -3.98
CA GLU A 82 4.35 -0.21 -4.01
C GLU A 82 5.13 0.93 -4.68
N HIS A 83 4.63 1.48 -5.79
CA HIS A 83 5.29 2.59 -6.49
C HIS A 83 5.39 3.85 -5.62
N PHE A 84 4.32 4.18 -4.89
CA PHE A 84 4.34 5.27 -3.92
C PHE A 84 5.14 4.94 -2.65
N GLY A 85 5.72 3.75 -2.52
CA GLY A 85 6.48 3.34 -1.34
C GLY A 85 5.63 3.23 -0.07
N LEU A 86 4.31 3.08 -0.19
CA LEU A 86 3.39 2.97 0.96
C LEU A 86 3.33 1.54 1.51
N VAL A 87 3.53 0.56 0.62
CA VAL A 87 3.53 -0.86 0.96
C VAL A 87 4.81 -1.49 0.44
N MET A 88 5.35 -2.44 1.20
CA MET A 88 6.42 -3.33 0.75
C MET A 88 5.91 -4.76 0.73
N HIS A 89 6.52 -5.60 -0.11
CA HIS A 89 6.25 -7.03 -0.14
C HIS A 89 7.49 -7.84 0.18
N GLU A 90 7.28 -9.03 0.72
CA GLU A 90 8.32 -10.02 0.94
C GLU A 90 7.81 -11.43 0.65
N LYS A 91 8.73 -12.35 0.39
CA LYS A 91 8.43 -13.78 0.27
C LYS A 91 8.63 -14.43 1.63
N GLN A 92 7.59 -15.09 2.11
CA GLN A 92 7.65 -15.96 3.28
C GLN A 92 7.39 -17.40 2.86
N VAL A 93 7.79 -18.35 3.70
CA VAL A 93 7.44 -19.76 3.54
C VAL A 93 6.41 -20.13 4.59
N VAL A 94 5.18 -20.37 4.16
CA VAL A 94 4.08 -20.80 5.03
C VAL A 94 3.74 -22.23 4.67
N ASN A 95 3.83 -23.15 5.63
CA ASN A 95 3.59 -24.59 5.42
C ASN A 95 4.41 -25.17 4.24
N GLY A 96 5.68 -24.77 4.13
CA GLY A 96 6.58 -25.22 3.07
C GLY A 96 6.32 -24.62 1.68
N ARG A 97 5.37 -23.67 1.54
CA ARG A 97 5.05 -23.01 0.27
C ARG A 97 5.47 -21.55 0.28
N PRO A 98 6.09 -21.03 -0.80
CA PRO A 98 6.40 -19.61 -0.90
C PRO A 98 5.10 -18.80 -1.06
N VAL A 99 4.89 -17.85 -0.16
CA VAL A 99 3.76 -16.93 -0.14
C VAL A 99 4.31 -15.51 -0.17
N THR A 100 3.72 -14.63 -0.98
CA THR A 100 4.01 -13.21 -0.93
C THR A 100 3.08 -12.54 0.07
N VAL A 101 3.66 -11.81 1.02
CA VAL A 101 2.94 -11.02 2.01
C VAL A 101 3.32 -9.55 1.90
N TYR A 102 2.42 -8.69 2.34
CA TYR A 102 2.52 -7.25 2.23
C TYR A 102 2.40 -6.60 3.60
N SER A 103 3.18 -5.53 3.81
CA SER A 103 3.18 -4.74 5.03
C SER A 103 3.31 -3.26 4.72
N LEU A 104 2.78 -2.41 5.61
CA LEU A 104 2.99 -0.98 5.53
C LEU A 104 4.47 -0.61 5.68
N THR A 105 4.91 0.34 4.88
CA THR A 105 6.11 1.11 5.18
C THR A 105 5.78 2.19 6.22
N ARG A 106 6.80 2.88 6.74
CA ARG A 106 6.60 4.06 7.57
C ARG A 106 5.75 5.13 6.86
N GLN A 107 6.00 5.37 5.57
CA GLN A 107 5.22 6.33 4.78
C GLN A 107 3.77 5.88 4.60
N GLY A 108 3.55 4.58 4.40
CA GLY A 108 2.21 4.00 4.35
C GLY A 108 1.42 4.16 5.65
N PHE A 109 2.10 4.01 6.79
CA PHE A 109 1.49 4.24 8.10
C PHE A 109 1.09 5.71 8.30
N GLU A 110 2.01 6.64 8.02
CA GLU A 110 1.74 8.09 8.10
C GLU A 110 0.57 8.51 7.18
N GLU A 111 0.51 7.96 5.95
CA GLU A 111 -0.60 8.23 5.03
C GLU A 111 -1.91 7.59 5.52
N LYS A 112 -1.89 6.36 6.05
CA LYS A 112 -3.07 5.70 6.65
C LYS A 112 -3.70 6.60 7.73
N ASP A 113 -2.89 7.08 8.67
CA ASP A 113 -3.36 7.92 9.76
C ASP A 113 -3.93 9.26 9.25
N SER A 114 -3.26 9.88 8.26
CA SER A 114 -3.77 11.12 7.65
C SER A 114 -5.10 10.93 6.90
N THR A 115 -5.42 9.71 6.46
CA THR A 115 -6.68 9.40 5.78
C THR A 115 -7.83 9.12 6.75
N CYS A 116 -7.56 8.74 8.01
CA CYS A 116 -8.59 8.55 9.05
C CYS A 116 -9.31 9.87 9.38
N GLU A 117 -8.64 11.02 9.32
CA GLU A 117 -9.21 12.30 9.75
C GLU A 117 -10.25 12.92 8.78
N GLY A 118 -10.34 12.46 7.52
CA GLY A 118 -11.10 13.21 6.51
C GLY A 118 -12.24 12.48 5.80
N LEU A 119 -12.28 11.14 5.74
CA LEU A 119 -13.01 10.47 4.65
C LEU A 119 -13.71 9.14 5.03
N TYR A 120 -14.05 8.95 6.31
CA TYR A 120 -14.81 7.79 6.83
C TYR A 120 -16.18 7.57 6.16
N GLY A 121 -16.76 8.62 5.55
CA GLY A 121 -18.09 8.57 4.94
C GLY A 121 -18.21 7.78 3.62
N SER A 122 -17.11 7.48 2.93
CA SER A 122 -17.14 6.86 1.59
C SER A 122 -16.70 5.38 1.57
N MET A 123 -16.47 4.77 2.73
CA MET A 123 -16.03 3.37 2.81
C MET A 123 -17.24 2.42 2.88
N PRO A 124 -17.18 1.25 2.21
CA PRO A 124 -18.20 0.22 2.39
C PRO A 124 -18.30 -0.20 3.87
N ASN A 125 -19.49 -0.60 4.31
CA ASN A 125 -19.77 -0.91 5.73
C ASN A 125 -18.83 -1.96 6.32
N THR A 126 -18.27 -2.86 5.52
CA THR A 126 -17.28 -3.88 5.92
C THR A 126 -15.95 -3.30 6.42
N LEU A 127 -15.59 -2.09 6.01
CA LEU A 127 -14.36 -1.42 6.43
C LEU A 127 -14.56 -0.46 7.60
N LYS A 128 -15.81 -0.10 7.95
CA LYS A 128 -16.11 0.78 9.08
C LYS A 128 -15.83 0.13 10.44
N THR A 129 -15.75 -1.20 10.46
CA THR A 129 -15.40 -2.01 11.64
C THR A 129 -13.90 -2.17 11.85
N ILE A 130 -13.05 -1.73 10.90
CA ILE A 130 -11.61 -1.67 11.15
C ILE A 130 -11.37 -0.39 11.94
N GLU A 131 -11.10 -0.53 13.24
CA GLU A 131 -10.79 0.58 14.13
C GLU A 131 -9.55 1.33 13.61
N CYS A 132 -9.70 2.61 13.27
CA CYS A 132 -8.66 3.59 13.58
C CYS A 132 -8.65 3.73 15.11
#